data_AF-A0A7S2FIF4-F1
#
_entry.id   AF-A0A7S2FIF4-F1
#
_cell.length_a   1.000
_cell.length_b   1.000
_cell.length_c   1.000
_cell.angle_alpha   90.00
_cell.angle_beta   90.00
_cell.angle_gamma   90.00
#
_symmetry.space_group_name_H-M   'P 1'
#
loop_
_entity.id
_entity.type
_entity.pdbx_description
1 polymer ?
#
loop_
_entity_poly.entity_id
_entity_poly.type
_entity_poly.pdbx_seq_one_letter_code
_entity_poly.pdbx_strand_id
1 'polypeptide(L)'
;AAAEGHDSKGRGRQKHGRSKLPQKLAIEYKCDIANSQLEQKQKEMDETKKHSEKLIDTLKAVLEETDIRIAELKKDAYEFKRDIVVGAENMRTGKTMAEKVQKYMEDKLKNRDSMIDKLKLKNVTIKAQIQKVENQLKQKEEMGDVLHYIDFHQLQIENKQYVSRIEERNDELLKLKMTTGATVQTLNSQKEKLSALQQESEWLQREIKSRTDLLAKVRDDNRQVSADIANDRRSRKRLSQQQSETADMPQVLDYVSQKAELYELQDALANWERKVEIMEMAAKRARSLRRLQSQSFTEGMMM
;
A
#
# COMPACT_ATOMS: atom_id res chain seq x y z
N ALA A 1 -62.89 4.21 104.00
CA ALA A 1 -61.88 3.15 104.20
C ALA A 1 -60.61 3.64 103.51
N ALA A 2 -59.62 4.17 104.23
CA ALA A 2 -58.56 3.42 104.92
C ALA A 2 -57.75 2.57 103.92
N ALA A 3 -56.43 2.64 103.79
CA ALA A 3 -55.41 3.21 104.66
C ALA A 3 -54.12 3.49 103.87
N GLU A 4 -53.30 4.38 104.43
CA GLU A 4 -51.92 4.65 104.10
C GLU A 4 -51.00 3.43 104.33
N GLY A 5 -49.82 3.47 103.70
CA GLY A 5 -48.71 2.58 103.99
C GLY A 5 -47.38 3.17 103.50
N HIS A 6 -46.72 3.93 104.38
CA HIS A 6 -45.28 4.26 104.36
C HIS A 6 -44.44 2.99 104.03
N ASP A 7 -43.24 3.00 103.43
CA ASP A 7 -42.02 3.60 103.93
C ASP A 7 -40.82 3.31 102.97
N SER A 8 -39.74 3.97 103.32
CA SER A 8 -38.46 4.35 102.71
C SER A 8 -37.42 3.35 102.15
N LYS A 9 -36.51 3.97 101.36
CA LYS A 9 -35.03 3.79 101.20
C LYS A 9 -34.47 2.74 100.24
N GLY A 10 -33.57 3.22 99.36
CA GLY A 10 -32.52 2.41 98.73
C GLY A 10 -31.74 3.12 97.61
N ARG A 11 -30.62 3.77 97.94
CA ARG A 11 -29.66 4.36 96.99
C ARG A 11 -28.93 3.26 96.19
N GLY A 12 -28.88 3.41 94.87
CA GLY A 12 -27.98 2.64 93.99
C GLY A 12 -27.49 3.49 92.82
N ARG A 13 -26.22 3.94 92.87
CA ARG A 13 -25.52 4.57 91.73
C ARG A 13 -25.27 3.50 90.67
N GLN A 14 -25.78 3.67 89.45
CA GLN A 14 -25.35 2.91 88.28
C GLN A 14 -24.83 3.84 87.18
N LYS A 15 -23.71 3.38 86.61
CA LYS A 15 -22.74 4.08 85.77
C LYS A 15 -23.35 4.59 84.46
N HIS A 16 -22.88 5.75 84.02
CA HIS A 16 -23.09 6.28 82.68
C HIS A 16 -22.63 5.28 81.61
N GLY A 17 -23.60 4.57 81.02
CA GLY A 17 -23.45 3.90 79.74
C GLY A 17 -23.44 4.95 78.63
N ARG A 18 -22.30 5.04 77.95
CA ARG A 18 -22.01 5.84 76.76
C ARG A 18 -23.17 5.74 75.75
N SER A 19 -24.00 6.78 75.68
CA SER A 19 -25.06 6.93 74.69
C SER A 19 -24.46 6.76 73.30
N LYS A 20 -24.82 5.67 72.60
CA LYS A 20 -24.54 5.48 71.17
C LYS A 20 -25.06 6.72 70.44
N LEU A 21 -24.17 7.45 69.76
CA LEU A 21 -24.59 8.52 68.86
C LEU A 21 -25.56 7.94 67.82
N PRO A 22 -26.62 8.68 67.44
CA PRO A 22 -27.59 8.20 66.47
C PRO A 22 -26.89 7.89 65.15
N GLN A 23 -27.09 6.65 64.69
CA GLN A 23 -26.55 6.11 63.45
C GLN A 23 -27.09 6.97 62.30
N LYS A 24 -26.23 7.85 61.75
CA LYS A 24 -26.59 8.72 60.62
C LYS A 24 -27.03 7.81 59.47
N LEU A 25 -28.21 8.08 58.89
CA LEU A 25 -28.71 7.37 57.71
C LEU A 25 -27.61 7.31 56.63
N ALA A 26 -27.38 6.12 56.08
CA ALA A 26 -26.40 5.95 55.00
C ALA A 26 -26.80 6.83 53.79
N ILE A 27 -25.80 7.26 53.01
CA ILE A 27 -26.00 8.20 51.90
C ILE A 27 -27.00 7.65 50.88
N GLU A 28 -26.98 6.34 50.62
CA GLU A 28 -27.91 5.65 49.73
C GLU A 28 -29.38 5.88 50.14
N TYR A 29 -29.74 5.63 51.41
CA TYR A 29 -31.10 5.90 51.90
C TYR A 29 -31.50 7.37 51.80
N LYS A 30 -30.54 8.30 51.88
CA LYS A 30 -30.84 9.73 51.68
C LYS A 30 -31.09 10.06 50.21
N CYS A 31 -30.34 9.45 49.30
CA CYS A 31 -30.57 9.55 47.87
C CYS A 31 -31.93 8.96 47.50
N ASP A 32 -32.30 7.81 48.06
CA ASP A 32 -33.61 7.18 47.81
C ASP A 32 -34.77 8.05 48.30
N ILE A 33 -34.67 8.61 49.51
CA ILE A 33 -35.66 9.55 50.04
C ILE A 33 -35.73 10.81 49.17
N ALA A 34 -34.59 11.37 48.77
CA ALA A 34 -34.55 12.55 47.91
C ALA A 34 -35.18 12.29 46.54
N ASN A 35 -34.90 11.12 45.93
CA ASN A 35 -35.48 10.71 44.67
C ASN A 35 -36.99 10.48 44.79
N SER A 36 -37.45 9.81 45.84
CA SER A 36 -38.87 9.59 46.10
C SER A 36 -39.63 10.91 46.32
N GLN A 37 -39.04 11.85 47.05
CA GLN A 37 -39.61 13.18 47.23
C GLN A 37 -39.63 13.98 45.92
N LEU A 38 -38.59 13.84 45.10
CA LEU A 38 -38.51 14.49 43.79
C LEU A 38 -39.58 13.94 42.83
N GLU A 39 -39.79 12.62 42.82
CA GLU A 39 -40.85 11.96 42.04
C GLU A 39 -42.24 12.39 42.52
N GLN A 40 -42.47 12.45 43.84
CA GLN A 40 -43.72 12.96 44.39
C GLN A 40 -43.98 14.41 43.98
N LYS A 41 -42.95 15.27 44.05
CA LYS A 41 -43.07 16.68 43.64
C LYS A 41 -43.30 16.84 42.15
N GLN A 42 -42.67 16.01 41.32
CA GLN A 42 -42.94 15.97 39.87
C GLN A 42 -44.38 15.58 39.60
N LYS A 43 -44.89 14.55 40.28
CA LYS A 43 -46.29 14.14 40.15
C LYS A 43 -47.28 15.22 40.57
N GLU A 44 -47.06 15.86 41.72
CA GLU A 44 -47.89 16.98 42.21
C GLU A 44 -47.86 18.16 41.22
N MET A 45 -46.70 18.46 40.65
CA MET A 45 -46.54 19.51 39.63
C MET A 45 -47.32 19.17 38.35
N ASP A 46 -47.23 17.93 37.86
CA ASP A 46 -47.93 17.48 36.66
C ASP A 46 -49.45 17.46 36.86
N GLU A 47 -49.93 17.03 38.01
CA GLU A 47 -51.35 17.08 38.37
C GLU A 47 -51.86 18.52 38.43
N THR A 48 -51.10 19.40 39.09
CA THR A 48 -51.42 20.83 39.16
C THR A 48 -51.47 21.45 37.77
N LYS A 49 -50.47 21.15 36.92
CA LYS A 49 -50.40 21.66 35.55
C LYS A 49 -51.60 21.20 34.73
N LYS A 50 -51.94 19.90 34.76
CA LYS A 50 -53.12 19.35 34.08
C LYS A 50 -54.42 20.00 34.57
N HIS A 51 -54.53 20.25 35.88
CA HIS A 51 -55.71 20.91 36.44
C HIS A 51 -55.81 22.38 35.98
N SER A 52 -54.71 23.12 36.03
CA SER A 52 -54.65 24.51 35.57
C SER A 52 -54.95 24.63 34.08
N GLU A 53 -54.42 23.75 33.23
CA GLU A 53 -54.71 23.73 31.79
C GLU A 53 -56.20 23.50 31.52
N LYS A 54 -56.81 22.50 32.15
CA LYS A 54 -58.27 22.25 32.04
C LYS A 54 -59.10 23.45 32.49
N LEU A 55 -58.68 24.11 33.58
CA LEU A 55 -59.38 25.29 34.09
C LEU A 55 -59.26 26.47 33.10
N ILE A 56 -58.06 26.71 32.56
CA ILE A 56 -57.84 27.74 31.54
C ILE A 56 -58.72 27.49 30.32
N ASP A 57 -58.77 26.27 29.82
CA ASP A 57 -59.58 25.92 28.65
C ASP A 57 -61.08 26.09 28.92
N THR A 58 -61.54 25.71 30.12
CA THR A 58 -62.93 25.92 30.53
C THR A 58 -63.27 27.41 30.61
N LEU A 59 -62.39 28.22 31.21
CA LEU A 59 -62.59 29.67 31.32
C LEU A 59 -62.58 30.35 29.95
N LYS A 60 -61.69 29.93 29.04
CA LYS A 60 -61.69 30.42 27.65
C LYS A 60 -62.99 30.08 26.93
N ALA A 61 -63.47 28.85 27.04
CA ALA A 61 -64.72 28.44 26.43
C ALA A 61 -65.92 29.24 26.98
N VAL A 62 -65.95 29.52 28.28
CA VAL A 62 -66.99 30.35 28.89
C VAL A 62 -66.88 31.80 28.40
N LEU A 63 -65.68 32.38 28.33
CA LEU A 63 -65.49 33.74 27.82
C LEU A 63 -65.98 33.87 26.38
N GLU A 64 -65.55 32.97 25.48
CA GLU A 64 -65.99 32.95 24.09
C GLU A 64 -67.52 32.81 23.97
N GLU A 65 -68.12 31.93 24.78
CA GLU A 65 -69.58 31.74 24.81
C GLU A 65 -70.31 33.01 25.26
N THR A 66 -69.79 33.68 26.29
CA THR A 66 -70.38 34.92 26.79
C THR A 66 -70.24 36.06 25.79
N ASP A 67 -69.12 36.16 25.07
CA ASP A 67 -68.91 37.17 24.04
C ASP A 67 -69.89 36.98 22.87
N ILE A 68 -70.07 35.74 22.42
CA ILE A 68 -71.05 35.39 21.39
C ILE A 68 -72.46 35.74 21.88
N ARG A 69 -72.82 35.37 23.11
CA ARG A 69 -74.14 35.66 23.68
C ARG A 69 -74.40 37.16 23.79
N ILE A 70 -73.41 37.95 24.24
CA ILE A 70 -73.52 39.41 24.33
C ILE A 70 -73.74 40.03 22.95
N ALA A 71 -72.98 39.58 21.94
CA ALA A 71 -73.14 40.05 20.57
C ALA A 71 -74.52 39.71 19.99
N GLU A 72 -75.01 38.49 20.21
CA GLU A 72 -76.35 38.07 19.80
C GLU A 72 -77.45 38.88 20.49
N LEU A 73 -77.35 39.08 21.81
CA LEU A 73 -78.33 39.88 22.56
C LEU A 73 -78.39 41.33 22.10
N LYS A 74 -77.23 41.95 21.84
CA LYS A 74 -77.17 43.32 21.29
C LYS A 74 -77.84 43.40 19.92
N LYS A 75 -77.58 42.42 19.05
CA LYS A 75 -78.20 42.32 17.73
C LYS A 75 -79.71 42.11 17.85
N ASP A 76 -80.16 41.18 18.68
CA ASP A 76 -81.58 40.87 18.90
C ASP A 76 -82.32 42.09 19.48
N ALA A 77 -81.71 42.82 20.41
CA ALA A 77 -82.28 44.07 20.96
C ALA A 77 -82.42 45.17 19.90
N TYR A 78 -81.41 45.33 19.04
CA TYR A 78 -81.46 46.30 17.94
C TYR A 78 -82.53 45.95 16.91
N GLU A 79 -82.57 44.69 16.47
CA GLU A 79 -83.56 44.18 15.51
C GLU A 79 -84.98 44.30 16.09
N PHE A 80 -85.18 43.96 17.36
CA PHE A 80 -86.47 44.12 18.02
C PHE A 80 -86.91 45.60 18.07
N LYS A 81 -86.00 46.52 18.42
CA LYS A 81 -86.31 47.96 18.42
C LYS A 81 -86.67 48.45 17.02
N ARG A 82 -85.91 48.06 16.00
CA ARG A 82 -86.12 48.46 14.61
C ARG A 82 -87.44 47.93 14.07
N ASP A 83 -87.68 46.63 14.23
CA ASP A 83 -88.75 45.92 13.51
C ASP A 83 -90.07 45.94 14.27
N ILE A 84 -90.04 45.96 15.61
CA ILE A 84 -91.25 45.96 16.46
C ILE A 84 -91.54 47.34 17.04
N VAL A 85 -90.59 47.94 17.76
CA VAL A 85 -90.87 49.20 18.49
C VAL A 85 -91.14 50.34 17.52
N VAL A 86 -90.38 50.43 16.43
CA VAL A 86 -90.54 51.48 15.40
C VAL A 86 -91.28 50.94 14.17
N GLY A 87 -90.87 49.78 13.64
CA GLY A 87 -91.37 49.24 12.37
C GLY A 87 -92.78 48.66 12.41
N ALA A 88 -93.30 48.33 13.60
CA ALA A 88 -94.64 47.75 13.76
C ALA A 88 -95.68 48.74 14.29
N GLU A 89 -95.34 50.01 14.48
CA GLU A 89 -96.31 51.03 14.89
C GLU A 89 -97.27 51.37 13.75
N ASN A 90 -98.56 51.43 14.04
CA ASN A 90 -99.57 51.86 13.08
C ASN A 90 -99.57 53.40 12.99
N MET A 91 -99.21 53.95 11.82
CA MET A 91 -99.07 55.39 11.60
C MET A 91 -100.32 56.22 11.99
N ARG A 92 -101.51 55.62 11.99
CA ARG A 92 -102.76 56.33 12.33
C ARG A 92 -103.12 56.25 13.81
N THR A 93 -102.76 55.18 14.51
CA THR A 93 -103.19 54.93 15.90
C THR A 93 -102.05 54.96 16.92
N GLY A 94 -100.80 54.96 16.47
CA GLY A 94 -99.61 54.87 17.32
C GLY A 94 -99.48 53.55 18.08
N LYS A 95 -100.35 52.57 17.79
CA LYS A 95 -100.36 51.26 18.46
C LYS A 95 -99.57 50.24 17.65
N THR A 96 -98.84 49.38 18.33
CA THR A 96 -98.09 48.27 17.71
C THR A 96 -99.05 47.26 17.08
N MET A 97 -98.78 46.87 15.83
CA MET A 97 -99.59 45.90 15.09
C MET A 97 -99.25 44.48 15.53
N ALA A 98 -100.24 43.77 16.09
CA ALA A 98 -100.07 42.42 16.62
C ALA A 98 -99.55 41.41 15.57
N GLU A 99 -100.05 41.49 14.32
CA GLU A 99 -99.63 40.59 13.23
C GLU A 99 -98.13 40.67 12.93
N LYS A 100 -97.55 41.87 12.99
CA LYS A 100 -96.10 42.08 12.79
C LYS A 100 -95.28 41.50 13.94
N VAL A 101 -95.77 41.63 15.17
CA VAL A 101 -95.13 41.03 16.36
C VAL A 101 -95.18 39.51 16.27
N GLN A 102 -96.32 38.94 15.91
CA GLN A 102 -96.48 37.50 15.73
C GLN A 102 -95.53 36.96 14.66
N LYS A 103 -95.50 37.59 13.48
CA LYS A 103 -94.59 37.19 12.40
C LYS A 103 -93.12 37.27 12.82
N TYR A 104 -92.71 38.33 13.50
CA TYR A 104 -91.34 38.45 14.03
C TYR A 104 -90.98 37.30 14.98
N MET A 105 -91.88 36.93 15.89
CA MET A 105 -91.66 35.82 16.81
C MET A 105 -91.55 34.48 16.06
N GLU A 106 -92.44 34.23 15.09
CA GLU A 106 -92.40 33.03 14.25
C GLU A 106 -91.08 32.92 13.45
N ASP A 107 -90.65 34.01 12.81
CA ASP A 107 -89.40 34.08 12.07
C ASP A 107 -88.18 33.87 13.00
N LYS A 108 -88.21 34.43 14.23
CA LYS A 108 -87.16 34.23 15.23
C LYS A 108 -87.07 32.79 15.71
N LEU A 109 -88.20 32.14 15.99
CA LEU A 109 -88.23 30.72 16.36
C LEU A 109 -87.68 29.84 15.24
N LYS A 110 -88.12 30.05 13.99
CA LYS A 110 -87.61 29.31 12.83
C LYS A 110 -86.10 29.47 12.61
N ASN A 111 -85.58 30.68 12.82
CA ASN A 111 -84.14 30.95 12.74
C ASN A 111 -83.36 30.24 13.86
N ARG A 112 -83.91 30.21 15.10
CA ARG A 112 -83.32 29.47 16.22
C ARG A 112 -83.32 27.96 15.96
N ASP A 113 -84.41 27.39 15.44
CA ASP A 113 -84.48 25.97 15.05
C ASP A 113 -83.42 25.62 13.98
N SER A 114 -83.31 26.46 12.94
CA SER A 114 -82.28 26.29 11.90
C SER A 114 -80.86 26.35 12.46
N MET A 115 -80.62 27.15 13.50
CA MET A 115 -79.32 27.22 14.18
C MET A 115 -79.06 25.98 15.03
N ILE A 116 -80.08 25.48 15.73
CA ILE A 116 -79.99 24.23 16.51
C ILE A 116 -79.58 23.08 15.61
N ASP A 117 -80.20 22.93 14.44
CA ASP A 117 -79.86 21.84 13.52
C ASP A 117 -78.43 21.96 12.96
N LYS A 118 -77.98 23.18 12.65
CA LYS A 118 -76.58 23.43 12.26
C LYS A 118 -75.60 23.06 13.38
N LEU A 119 -75.90 23.42 14.63
CA LEU A 119 -75.05 23.11 15.78
C LEU A 119 -75.03 21.61 16.08
N LYS A 120 -76.17 20.92 15.97
CA LYS A 120 -76.25 19.45 16.08
C LYS A 120 -75.37 18.77 15.04
N LEU A 121 -75.46 19.17 13.78
CA LEU A 121 -74.62 18.61 12.71
C LEU A 121 -73.14 18.84 12.98
N LYS A 122 -72.74 20.06 13.37
CA LYS A 122 -71.36 20.37 13.77
C LYS A 122 -70.88 19.50 14.93
N ASN A 123 -71.72 19.28 15.95
CA ASN A 123 -71.39 18.45 17.10
C ASN A 123 -71.09 17.00 16.69
N VAL A 124 -71.92 16.42 15.80
CA VAL A 124 -71.70 15.07 15.25
C VAL A 124 -70.38 15.00 14.47
N THR A 125 -70.11 15.99 13.61
CA THR A 125 -68.86 16.04 12.82
C THR A 125 -67.63 16.14 13.71
N ILE A 126 -67.64 17.01 14.72
CA ILE A 126 -66.51 17.18 15.65
C ILE A 126 -66.29 15.90 16.46
N LYS A 127 -67.36 15.24 16.94
CA LYS A 127 -67.23 13.93 17.61
C LYS A 127 -66.57 12.88 16.73
N ALA A 128 -66.95 12.80 15.46
CA ALA A 128 -66.31 11.88 14.51
C ALA A 128 -64.83 12.21 14.27
N GLN A 129 -64.47 13.49 14.22
CA GLN A 129 -63.08 13.93 14.10
C GLN A 129 -62.26 13.58 15.35
N ILE A 130 -62.81 13.81 16.55
CA ILE A 130 -62.18 13.41 17.82
C ILE A 130 -61.89 11.91 17.81
N GLN A 131 -62.89 11.08 17.50
CA GLN A 131 -62.71 9.62 17.45
C GLN A 131 -61.63 9.20 16.45
N LYS A 132 -61.55 9.86 15.29
CA LYS A 132 -60.52 9.58 14.29
C LYS A 132 -59.11 9.91 14.83
N VAL A 133 -58.95 11.06 15.48
CA VAL A 133 -57.67 11.47 16.05
C VAL A 133 -57.28 10.58 17.22
N GLU A 134 -58.21 10.21 18.10
CA GLU A 134 -57.99 9.26 19.18
C GLU A 134 -57.54 7.89 18.65
N ASN A 135 -58.18 7.38 17.58
CA ASN A 135 -57.77 6.13 16.95
C ASN A 135 -56.36 6.22 16.33
N GLN A 136 -56.01 7.36 15.73
CA GLN A 136 -54.65 7.60 15.20
C GLN A 136 -53.62 7.67 16.33
N LEU A 137 -53.95 8.31 17.44
CA LEU A 137 -53.10 8.36 18.63
C LEU A 137 -52.88 6.96 19.18
N LYS A 138 -53.94 6.17 19.33
CA LYS A 138 -53.86 4.78 19.79
C LYS A 138 -52.98 3.92 18.88
N GLN A 139 -53.14 4.02 17.56
CA GLN A 139 -52.28 3.31 16.60
C GLN A 139 -50.81 3.75 16.70
N LYS A 140 -50.55 5.04 16.94
CA LYS A 140 -49.20 5.56 17.15
C LYS A 140 -48.59 5.06 18.46
N GLU A 141 -49.38 4.96 19.52
CA GLU A 141 -48.97 4.41 20.82
C GLU A 141 -48.69 2.91 20.72
N GLU A 142 -49.55 2.12 20.08
CA GLU A 142 -49.33 0.69 19.81
C GLU A 142 -48.10 0.44 18.92
N MET A 143 -47.82 1.33 17.97
CA MET A 143 -46.57 1.29 17.18
C MET A 143 -45.35 1.71 18.01
N GLY A 144 -45.55 2.55 19.03
CA GLY A 144 -44.53 2.96 20.00
C GLY A 144 -44.10 1.83 20.94
N ASP A 145 -45.01 0.91 21.28
CA ASP A 145 -44.71 -0.29 22.09
C ASP A 145 -43.78 -1.29 21.37
N VAL A 146 -43.65 -1.19 20.03
CA VAL A 146 -42.72 -2.01 19.24
C VAL A 146 -41.31 -1.40 19.17
N LEU A 147 -41.15 -0.11 19.46
CA LEU A 147 -39.85 0.56 19.43
C LEU A 147 -39.45 0.98 20.85
N HIS A 148 -38.96 0.01 21.63
CA HIS A 148 -38.45 0.34 22.96
C HIS A 148 -37.23 1.26 22.81
N TYR A 149 -37.15 2.28 23.67
CA TYR A 149 -35.98 3.16 23.77
C TYR A 149 -34.67 2.36 23.92
N ILE A 150 -34.75 1.19 24.55
CA ILE A 150 -33.66 0.22 24.70
C ILE A 150 -33.23 -0.35 23.34
N ASP A 151 -34.14 -0.69 22.45
CA ASP A 151 -33.82 -1.21 21.11
C ASP A 151 -33.14 -0.15 20.24
N PHE A 152 -33.56 1.12 20.37
CA PHE A 152 -32.92 2.22 19.68
C PHE A 152 -31.48 2.44 20.15
N HIS A 153 -31.24 2.40 21.47
CA HIS A 153 -29.89 2.47 22.03
C HIS A 153 -29.05 1.26 21.66
N GLN A 154 -29.64 0.06 21.63
CA GLN A 154 -28.97 -1.17 21.20
C GLN A 154 -28.50 -1.05 19.75
N LEU A 155 -29.38 -0.63 18.84
CA LEU A 155 -29.04 -0.36 17.44
C LEU A 155 -27.94 0.71 17.30
N GLN A 156 -27.98 1.75 18.12
CA GLN A 156 -26.96 2.80 18.11
C GLN A 156 -25.59 2.29 18.57
N ILE A 157 -25.57 1.41 19.59
CA ILE A 157 -24.36 0.73 20.07
C ILE A 157 -23.81 -0.19 18.99
N GLU A 158 -24.65 -1.03 18.38
CA GLU A 158 -24.25 -1.95 17.32
C GLU A 158 -23.69 -1.20 16.11
N ASN A 159 -24.34 -0.12 15.68
CA ASN A 159 -23.86 0.71 14.58
C ASN A 159 -22.47 1.29 14.88
N LYS A 160 -22.27 1.86 16.09
CA LYS A 160 -20.96 2.33 16.53
C LYS A 160 -19.90 1.22 16.52
N GLN A 161 -20.25 0.02 16.98
CA GLN A 161 -19.34 -1.13 16.96
C GLN A 161 -18.98 -1.56 15.53
N TYR A 162 -19.95 -1.57 14.61
CA TYR A 162 -19.71 -1.90 13.20
C TYR A 162 -18.82 -0.86 12.53
N VAL A 163 -19.06 0.43 12.75
CA VAL A 163 -18.20 1.51 12.23
C VAL A 163 -16.77 1.34 12.73
N SER A 164 -16.57 1.12 14.03
CA SER A 164 -15.23 0.92 14.58
C SER A 164 -14.54 -0.32 14.00
N ARG A 165 -15.26 -1.43 13.81
CA ARG A 165 -14.70 -2.62 13.14
C ARG A 165 -14.34 -2.36 11.68
N ILE A 166 -15.13 -1.57 10.96
CA ILE A 166 -14.84 -1.19 9.57
C ILE A 166 -13.57 -0.34 9.52
N GLU A 167 -13.40 0.61 10.44
CA GLU A 167 -12.19 1.44 10.55
C GLU A 167 -10.96 0.59 10.83
N GLU A 168 -11.02 -0.32 11.81
CA GLU A 168 -9.92 -1.25 12.11
C GLU A 168 -9.53 -2.09 10.89
N ARG A 169 -10.51 -2.62 10.15
CA ARG A 169 -10.26 -3.43 8.95
C ARG A 169 -9.70 -2.61 7.79
N ASN A 170 -10.13 -1.35 7.66
CA ASN A 170 -9.56 -0.44 6.67
C ASN A 170 -8.09 -0.11 6.98
N ASP A 171 -7.75 0.10 8.26
CA ASP A 171 -6.37 0.34 8.69
C ASP A 171 -5.47 -0.89 8.45
N GLU A 172 -5.95 -2.09 8.76
CA GLU A 172 -5.26 -3.35 8.44
C GLU A 172 -5.05 -3.50 6.93
N LEU A 173 -6.09 -3.23 6.12
CA LEU A 173 -6.02 -3.30 4.68
C LEU A 173 -5.00 -2.29 4.12
N LEU A 174 -4.96 -1.07 4.67
CA LEU A 174 -4.01 -0.04 4.27
C LEU A 174 -2.57 -0.47 4.59
N LYS A 175 -2.32 -1.00 5.79
CA LYS A 175 -1.01 -1.56 6.16
C LYS A 175 -0.58 -2.66 5.20
N LEU A 176 -1.49 -3.58 4.88
CA LEU A 176 -1.21 -4.69 3.97
C LEU A 176 -0.90 -4.20 2.54
N LYS A 177 -1.61 -3.17 2.06
CA LYS A 177 -1.31 -2.54 0.75
C LYS A 177 0.08 -1.91 0.73
N MET A 178 0.46 -1.20 1.80
CA MET A 178 1.78 -0.56 1.90
C MET A 178 2.90 -1.60 1.94
N THR A 179 2.76 -2.65 2.75
CA THR A 179 3.76 -3.73 2.81
C THR A 179 3.85 -4.47 1.48
N THR A 180 2.73 -4.80 0.85
CA THR A 180 2.70 -5.44 -0.48
C THR A 180 3.41 -4.57 -1.51
N GLY A 181 3.15 -3.25 -1.53
CA GLY A 181 3.83 -2.32 -2.42
C GLY A 181 5.35 -2.30 -2.22
N ALA A 182 5.81 -2.22 -0.97
CA ALA A 182 7.24 -2.26 -0.62
C ALA A 182 7.90 -3.60 -1.00
N THR A 183 7.20 -4.72 -0.78
CA THR A 183 7.68 -6.05 -1.17
C THR A 183 7.80 -6.17 -2.69
N VAL A 184 6.83 -5.68 -3.46
CA VAL A 184 6.88 -5.68 -4.93
C VAL A 184 8.03 -4.82 -5.45
N GLN A 185 8.26 -3.64 -4.87
CA GLN A 185 9.42 -2.80 -5.22
C GLN A 185 10.75 -3.52 -4.96
N THR A 186 10.88 -4.14 -3.79
CA THR A 186 12.07 -4.92 -3.42
C THR A 186 12.28 -6.09 -4.38
N LEU A 187 11.21 -6.83 -4.69
CA LEU A 187 11.23 -7.95 -5.62
C LEU A 187 11.66 -7.52 -7.02
N ASN A 188 11.13 -6.40 -7.54
CA ASN A 188 11.52 -5.87 -8.84
C ASN A 188 13.01 -5.47 -8.86
N SER A 189 13.50 -4.80 -7.82
CA SER A 189 14.93 -4.47 -7.72
C SER A 189 15.82 -5.73 -7.68
N GLN A 190 15.41 -6.76 -6.96
CA GLN A 190 16.13 -8.04 -6.93
C GLN A 190 16.10 -8.75 -8.29
N LYS A 191 14.96 -8.69 -9.00
CA LYS A 191 14.81 -9.27 -10.34
C LYS A 191 15.71 -8.57 -11.36
N GLU A 192 15.83 -7.25 -11.30
CA GLU A 192 16.75 -6.48 -12.14
C GLU A 192 18.21 -6.87 -11.87
N LYS A 193 18.61 -6.93 -10.59
CA LYS A 193 19.96 -7.38 -10.20
C LYS A 193 20.26 -8.80 -10.68
N LEU A 194 19.31 -9.72 -10.52
CA LEU A 194 19.45 -11.09 -10.99
C LEU A 194 19.61 -11.14 -12.51
N SER A 195 18.80 -10.39 -13.25
CA SER A 195 18.91 -10.30 -14.72
C SER A 195 20.28 -9.76 -15.15
N ALA A 196 20.80 -8.74 -14.47
CA ALA A 196 22.13 -8.19 -14.76
C ALA A 196 23.24 -9.22 -14.50
N LEU A 197 23.22 -9.88 -13.35
CA LEU A 197 24.18 -10.94 -13.01
C LEU A 197 24.09 -12.13 -13.98
N GLN A 198 22.90 -12.46 -14.45
CA GLN A 198 22.72 -13.55 -15.40
C GLN A 198 23.29 -13.20 -16.78
N GLN A 199 23.08 -11.97 -17.26
CA GLN A 199 23.72 -11.47 -18.49
C GLN A 199 25.25 -11.44 -18.36
N GLU A 200 25.78 -11.01 -17.22
CA GLU A 200 27.22 -11.04 -16.93
C GLU A 200 27.76 -12.47 -16.91
N SER A 201 27.04 -13.41 -16.29
CA SER A 201 27.41 -14.83 -16.27
C SER A 201 27.44 -15.42 -17.68
N GLU A 202 26.43 -15.16 -18.51
CA GLU A 202 26.39 -15.60 -19.91
C GLU A 202 27.52 -14.97 -20.75
N TRP A 203 27.88 -13.72 -20.48
CA TRP A 203 29.03 -13.06 -21.11
C TRP A 203 30.34 -13.71 -20.68
N LEU A 204 30.55 -13.93 -19.37
CA LEU A 204 31.74 -14.58 -18.84
C LEU A 204 31.88 -16.02 -19.35
N GLN A 205 30.79 -16.78 -19.48
CA GLN A 205 30.81 -18.11 -20.06
C GLN A 205 31.27 -18.10 -21.52
N ARG A 206 30.81 -17.13 -22.32
CA ARG A 206 31.27 -16.94 -23.71
C ARG A 206 32.76 -16.57 -23.76
N GLU A 207 33.20 -15.69 -22.87
CA GLU A 207 34.60 -15.27 -22.78
C GLU A 207 35.52 -16.43 -22.37
N ILE A 208 35.10 -17.23 -21.38
CA ILE A 208 35.83 -18.44 -20.96
C ILE A 208 35.94 -19.42 -22.13
N LYS A 209 34.85 -19.67 -22.84
CA LYS A 209 34.86 -20.56 -24.03
C LYS A 209 35.83 -20.04 -25.09
N SER A 210 35.73 -18.76 -25.46
CA SER A 210 36.63 -18.11 -26.43
C SER A 210 38.10 -18.23 -26.03
N ARG A 211 38.44 -17.95 -24.76
CA ARG A 211 39.81 -18.09 -24.25
C ARG A 211 40.29 -19.54 -24.23
N THR A 212 39.40 -20.49 -23.94
CA THR A 212 39.72 -21.92 -23.94
C THR A 212 40.05 -22.40 -25.35
N ASP A 213 39.27 -21.98 -26.34
CA ASP A 213 39.51 -22.28 -27.76
C ASP A 213 40.83 -21.65 -28.25
N LEU A 214 41.11 -20.41 -27.86
CA LEU A 214 42.38 -19.74 -28.18
C LEU A 214 43.57 -20.46 -27.53
N LEU A 215 43.45 -20.87 -26.26
CA LEU A 215 44.49 -21.63 -25.57
C LEU A 215 44.72 -22.99 -26.23
N ALA A 216 43.68 -23.66 -26.72
CA ALA A 216 43.82 -24.90 -27.48
C ALA A 216 44.63 -24.66 -28.77
N LYS A 217 44.30 -23.61 -29.53
CA LYS A 217 45.04 -23.24 -30.74
C LYS A 217 46.51 -22.93 -30.46
N VAL A 218 46.80 -22.11 -29.45
CA VAL A 218 48.18 -21.79 -29.05
C VAL A 218 48.96 -23.03 -28.60
N ARG A 219 48.29 -23.98 -27.93
CA ARG A 219 48.91 -25.27 -27.56
C ARG A 219 49.26 -26.09 -28.80
N ASP A 220 48.40 -26.13 -29.80
CA ASP A 220 48.66 -26.84 -31.05
C ASP A 220 49.75 -26.15 -31.88
N ASP A 221 49.74 -24.82 -31.97
CA ASP A 221 50.80 -24.04 -32.61
C ASP A 221 52.15 -24.30 -31.91
N ASN A 222 52.20 -24.30 -30.57
CA ASN A 222 53.41 -24.64 -29.81
C ASN A 222 53.89 -26.07 -30.06
N ARG A 223 52.98 -27.04 -30.25
CA ARG A 223 53.36 -28.41 -30.62
C ARG A 223 53.97 -28.46 -32.02
N GLN A 224 53.40 -27.75 -32.99
CA GLN A 224 53.93 -27.64 -34.36
C GLN A 224 55.32 -27.01 -34.35
N VAL A 225 55.48 -25.85 -33.71
CA VAL A 225 56.77 -25.16 -33.58
C VAL A 225 57.80 -26.05 -32.88
N SER A 226 57.40 -26.80 -31.85
CA SER A 226 58.31 -27.74 -31.18
C SER A 226 58.76 -28.89 -32.11
N ALA A 227 57.85 -29.41 -32.94
CA ALA A 227 58.17 -30.42 -33.94
C ALA A 227 59.09 -29.86 -35.04
N ASP A 228 58.84 -28.63 -35.48
CA ASP A 228 59.67 -27.92 -36.46
C ASP A 228 61.08 -27.67 -35.90
N ILE A 229 61.20 -27.20 -34.66
CA ILE A 229 62.50 -27.06 -33.97
C ILE A 229 63.22 -28.42 -33.90
N ALA A 230 62.52 -29.51 -33.62
CA ALA A 230 63.12 -30.85 -33.59
C ALA A 230 63.59 -31.30 -34.97
N ASN A 231 62.80 -31.05 -36.02
CA ASN A 231 63.17 -31.33 -37.42
C ASN A 231 64.37 -30.49 -37.85
N ASP A 232 64.36 -29.19 -37.58
CA ASP A 232 65.46 -28.28 -37.86
C ASP A 232 66.73 -28.69 -37.13
N ARG A 233 66.64 -29.11 -35.86
CA ARG A 233 67.78 -29.67 -35.12
C ARG A 233 68.33 -30.93 -35.78
N ARG A 234 67.47 -31.85 -36.24
CA ARG A 234 67.89 -33.05 -36.99
C ARG A 234 68.56 -32.68 -38.31
N SER A 235 67.98 -31.76 -39.07
CA SER A 235 68.55 -31.26 -40.33
C SER A 235 69.89 -30.57 -40.12
N ARG A 236 70.01 -29.69 -39.10
CA ARG A 236 71.29 -29.08 -38.70
C ARG A 236 72.33 -30.11 -38.30
N LYS A 237 71.94 -31.15 -37.54
CA LYS A 237 72.85 -32.24 -37.17
C LYS A 237 73.31 -33.02 -38.40
N ARG A 238 72.42 -33.32 -39.35
CA ARG A 238 72.76 -33.96 -40.63
C ARG A 238 73.70 -33.09 -41.46
N LEU A 239 73.41 -31.80 -41.60
CA LEU A 239 74.30 -30.86 -42.30
C LEU A 239 75.66 -30.75 -41.62
N SER A 240 75.71 -30.70 -40.29
CA SER A 240 76.97 -30.69 -39.53
C SER A 240 77.76 -31.99 -39.73
N GLN A 241 77.08 -33.14 -39.79
CA GLN A 241 77.70 -34.42 -40.09
C GLN A 241 78.22 -34.46 -41.54
N GLN A 242 77.43 -34.01 -42.52
CA GLN A 242 77.87 -33.85 -43.90
C GLN A 242 79.06 -32.89 -44.00
N GLN A 243 79.04 -31.75 -43.30
CA GLN A 243 80.16 -30.83 -43.21
C GLN A 243 81.40 -31.52 -42.65
N SER A 244 81.27 -32.33 -41.60
CA SER A 244 82.38 -33.10 -41.02
C SER A 244 82.90 -34.17 -41.99
N GLU A 245 82.02 -34.86 -42.72
CA GLU A 245 82.40 -35.86 -43.74
C GLU A 245 83.07 -35.20 -44.95
N THR A 246 82.67 -33.97 -45.31
CA THR A 246 83.32 -33.18 -46.36
C THR A 246 84.52 -32.37 -45.89
N ALA A 247 84.75 -32.24 -44.58
CA ALA A 247 85.87 -31.48 -44.02
C ALA A 247 87.23 -32.14 -44.30
N ASP A 248 87.23 -33.47 -44.46
CA ASP A 248 88.41 -34.26 -44.84
C ASP A 248 88.53 -34.42 -46.38
N MET A 249 87.58 -33.88 -47.14
CA MET A 249 87.60 -33.89 -48.60
C MET A 249 88.27 -32.60 -49.11
N PRO A 250 89.29 -32.68 -49.99
CA PRO A 250 89.94 -31.49 -50.53
C PRO A 250 88.91 -30.55 -51.15
N GLN A 251 88.92 -29.28 -50.73
CA GLN A 251 88.01 -28.29 -51.29
C GLN A 251 88.33 -28.11 -52.78
N VAL A 252 87.34 -27.73 -53.61
CA VAL A 252 87.56 -27.59 -55.07
C VAL A 252 88.78 -26.71 -55.39
N LEU A 253 89.03 -25.68 -54.58
CA LEU A 253 90.21 -24.83 -54.69
C LEU A 253 91.53 -25.53 -54.33
N ASP A 254 91.54 -26.41 -53.34
CA ASP A 254 92.71 -27.24 -53.01
C ASP A 254 92.99 -28.27 -54.10
N TYR A 255 91.95 -28.88 -54.66
CA TYR A 255 92.09 -29.79 -55.80
C TYR A 255 92.65 -29.07 -57.04
N VAL A 256 92.22 -27.83 -57.29
CA VAL A 256 92.76 -26.99 -58.36
C VAL A 256 94.23 -26.62 -58.09
N SER A 257 94.58 -26.26 -56.85
CA SER A 257 95.96 -25.95 -56.45
C SER A 257 96.88 -27.17 -56.56
N GLN A 258 96.46 -28.33 -56.05
CA GLN A 258 97.22 -29.59 -56.19
C GLN A 258 97.43 -29.96 -57.66
N LYS A 259 96.44 -29.70 -58.52
CA LYS A 259 96.55 -29.95 -59.96
C LYS A 259 97.50 -28.96 -60.65
N ALA A 260 97.55 -27.71 -60.20
CA ALA A 260 98.53 -26.72 -60.67
C ALA A 260 99.95 -27.11 -60.25
N GLU A 261 100.15 -27.55 -59.01
CA GLU A 261 101.43 -28.03 -58.49
C GLU A 261 101.94 -29.26 -59.25
N LEU A 262 101.04 -30.18 -59.62
CA LEU A 262 101.35 -31.34 -60.46
C LEU A 262 101.86 -30.91 -61.85
N TYR A 263 101.24 -29.90 -62.47
CA TYR A 263 101.71 -29.36 -63.75
C TYR A 263 103.06 -28.67 -63.63
N GLU A 264 103.31 -27.89 -62.56
CA GLU A 264 104.65 -27.29 -62.32
C GLU A 264 105.73 -28.36 -62.11
N LEU A 265 105.41 -29.43 -61.36
CA LEU A 265 106.31 -30.57 -61.17
C LEU A 265 106.56 -31.34 -62.48
N GLN A 266 105.57 -31.48 -63.35
CA GLN A 266 105.74 -32.08 -64.68
C GLN A 266 106.65 -31.22 -65.57
N ASP A 267 106.47 -29.90 -65.58
CA ASP A 267 107.35 -28.99 -66.31
C ASP A 267 108.78 -29.02 -65.76
N ALA A 268 108.94 -29.08 -64.44
CA ALA A 268 110.24 -29.24 -63.80
C ALA A 268 110.90 -30.57 -64.17
N LEU A 269 110.15 -31.68 -64.19
CA LEU A 269 110.62 -32.99 -64.62
C LEU A 269 111.12 -32.95 -66.07
N ALA A 270 110.33 -32.40 -67.00
CA ALA A 270 110.70 -32.26 -68.40
C ALA A 270 111.96 -31.38 -68.59
N ASN A 271 112.11 -30.34 -67.75
CA ASN A 271 113.28 -29.48 -67.78
C ASN A 271 114.55 -30.18 -67.23
N TRP A 272 114.40 -31.01 -66.20
CA TRP A 272 115.48 -31.85 -65.68
C TRP A 272 115.87 -32.96 -66.65
N GLU A 273 114.91 -33.62 -67.31
CA GLU A 273 115.18 -34.59 -68.38
C GLU A 273 115.99 -33.95 -69.51
N ARG A 274 115.62 -32.74 -69.94
CA ARG A 274 116.37 -31.97 -70.95
C ARG A 274 117.78 -31.59 -70.46
N LYS A 275 117.97 -31.28 -69.19
CA LYS A 275 119.31 -31.05 -68.60
C LYS A 275 120.16 -32.31 -68.53
N VAL A 276 119.57 -33.46 -68.19
CA VAL A 276 120.26 -34.75 -68.19
C VAL A 276 120.71 -35.11 -69.60
N GLU A 277 119.87 -34.89 -70.60
CA GLU A 277 120.21 -35.11 -72.02
C GLU A 277 121.40 -34.23 -72.48
N ILE A 278 121.42 -32.95 -72.09
CA ILE A 278 122.54 -32.03 -72.37
C ILE A 278 123.83 -32.49 -71.66
N MET A 279 123.73 -32.94 -70.41
CA MET A 279 124.88 -33.45 -69.63
C MET A 279 125.40 -34.78 -70.18
N GLU A 280 124.53 -35.67 -70.66
CA GLU A 280 124.92 -36.91 -71.33
C GLU A 280 125.58 -36.64 -72.69
N MET A 281 125.08 -35.67 -73.45
CA MET A 281 125.70 -35.20 -74.69
C MET A 281 127.08 -34.57 -74.45
N ALA A 282 127.25 -33.78 -73.39
CA ALA A 282 128.53 -33.23 -72.97
C ALA A 282 129.50 -34.32 -72.51
N ALA A 283 129.04 -35.32 -71.75
CA ALA A 283 129.83 -36.48 -71.33
C ALA A 283 130.21 -37.40 -72.50
N LYS A 284 129.39 -37.50 -73.56
CA LYS A 284 129.74 -38.18 -74.82
C LYS A 284 130.83 -37.41 -75.58
N ARG A 285 130.75 -36.08 -75.67
CA ARG A 285 131.80 -35.24 -76.28
C ARG A 285 133.14 -35.33 -75.52
N ALA A 286 133.11 -35.26 -74.20
CA ALA A 286 134.30 -35.40 -73.35
C ALA A 286 134.95 -36.80 -73.45
N ARG A 287 134.15 -37.87 -73.61
CA ARG A 287 134.64 -39.23 -73.86
C ARG A 287 135.28 -39.38 -75.26
N SER A 288 134.79 -38.67 -76.27
CA SER A 288 135.41 -38.66 -77.61
C SER A 288 136.76 -37.91 -77.65
N LEU A 289 136.88 -36.79 -76.91
CA LEU A 289 138.13 -36.02 -76.83
C LEU A 289 139.26 -36.77 -76.11
N ARG A 290 138.92 -37.55 -75.07
CA ARG A 290 139.88 -38.39 -74.34
C ARG A 290 140.42 -39.57 -75.17
N ARG A 291 139.67 -39.97 -76.21
CA ARG A 291 140.04 -41.06 -77.14
C ARG A 291 140.96 -40.57 -78.27
N LEU A 292 140.93 -39.27 -78.60
CA LEU A 292 141.85 -38.67 -79.58
C LEU A 292 143.21 -38.23 -78.98
N GLN A 293 143.29 -37.90 -77.69
CA GLN A 293 144.57 -37.53 -77.05
C GLN A 293 145.43 -38.72 -76.57
N SER A 294 144.93 -39.96 -76.68
CA SER A 294 145.68 -41.19 -76.38
C SER A 294 146.27 -41.89 -77.63
N GLN A 295 146.07 -41.33 -78.83
CA GLN A 295 146.59 -41.87 -80.11
C GLN A 295 147.77 -41.09 -80.71
N SER A 296 148.27 -40.00 -80.09
CA SER A 296 149.45 -39.24 -80.57
C SER A 296 150.75 -39.56 -79.80
N PHE A 297 150.92 -40.80 -79.35
CA PHE A 297 152.14 -41.27 -78.66
C PHE A 297 152.91 -42.40 -79.40
N THR A 298 152.47 -42.91 -80.56
CA THR A 298 153.15 -44.06 -81.18
C THR A 298 153.05 -44.15 -82.71
N GLU A 299 153.60 -43.19 -83.47
CA GLU A 299 154.07 -43.42 -84.85
C GLU A 299 154.88 -42.21 -85.35
N GLY A 300 156.17 -42.39 -85.68
CA GLY A 300 156.93 -41.32 -86.35
C GLY A 300 158.44 -41.21 -86.07
N MET A 301 159.09 -42.23 -85.51
CA MET A 301 160.53 -42.46 -85.70
C MET A 301 160.71 -43.51 -86.80
N MET A 302 160.55 -43.10 -88.06
CA MET A 302 161.10 -43.79 -89.24
C MET A 302 161.16 -42.89 -90.49
N MET A 303 161.76 -41.71 -90.34
CA MET A 303 162.84 -41.13 -91.17
C MET A 303 163.35 -39.86 -90.49
#